data_AF-A0A9P6B585-F1
#
_entry.id   AF-A0A9P6B585-F1
#
_cell.length_a   1.000
_cell.length_b   1.000
_cell.length_c   1.000
_cell.angle_alpha   90.00
_cell.angle_beta   90.00
_cell.angle_gamma   90.00
#
_symmetry.space_group_name_H-M   'P 1'
#
loop_
_entity.id
_entity.type
_entity.pdbx_description
1 polymer ?
#
loop_
_entity_poly.entity_id
_entity_poly.type
_entity_poly.pdbx_seq_one_letter_code
_entity_poly.pdbx_strand_id
1 'polypeptide(L)'
;MRRPPSPPGWSSVRPWTPRLALLVREITPVSATFVLSSLDHVLDGDDSDRAGPSQIHKHSGPLSISDLLGKGLSVKVNNAPWQRVVMHIDDDTDEEAIVILYGLLPARQYDIELAVVAGEDSIRGKITTEPGSDSDDVNPDTEVEEDAPILPTVQPLTPAVTRPATPSPPDPPRPVTVEERASHLLHELATLDAERLSLITRLKASRRESQRADAALRSEIEALKRASEKSAQADQRTRQKILALQEATKRLLAASVEADEQVKLVEGSLPQLEERSRLVELEYARVQAQALQSRVEVEEAVKGDRRRAGELESELAALNHRLEKLTHKKEKLVTDTVPELENQLVELGKKIEEVERSGNPPLAPVNPTLPEFDHEAHYPHHYAQNSGPYPAQHSNNSNRPLQPIGRPTLPHISTRPAPQNERMAHGRASPISATSMTGRYPL
;
A
#
# COMPACT_ATOMS: atom_id res chain seq x y z
N MET A 1 -21.56 25.81 -28.50
CA MET A 1 -20.16 25.37 -28.69
C MET A 1 -20.01 23.97 -28.11
N ARG A 2 -19.94 22.94 -28.96
CA ARG A 2 -19.74 21.53 -28.54
C ARG A 2 -18.25 21.22 -28.63
N ARG A 3 -17.65 20.72 -27.55
CA ARG A 3 -16.26 20.24 -27.54
C ARG A 3 -16.13 18.98 -28.41
N PRO A 4 -15.04 18.82 -29.19
CA PRO A 4 -14.79 17.60 -29.93
C PRO A 4 -14.33 16.47 -28.99
N PRO A 5 -14.64 15.21 -29.32
CA PRO A 5 -14.15 14.05 -28.57
C PRO A 5 -12.64 13.86 -28.77
N SER A 6 -11.93 13.58 -27.68
CA SER A 6 -10.51 13.20 -27.69
C SER A 6 -10.31 11.85 -28.40
N PRO A 7 -9.23 11.67 -29.18
CA PRO A 7 -8.97 10.42 -29.88
C PRO A 7 -8.64 9.28 -28.92
N PRO A 8 -8.93 8.02 -29.29
CA PRO A 8 -8.64 6.84 -28.48
C PRO A 8 -7.13 6.67 -28.31
N GLY A 9 -6.66 6.88 -27.08
CA GLY A 9 -5.28 6.61 -26.68
C GLY A 9 -5.02 5.10 -26.70
N TRP A 10 -4.03 4.67 -27.47
CA TRP A 10 -3.51 3.31 -27.39
C TRP A 10 -2.84 3.13 -26.03
N SER A 11 -3.47 2.40 -25.10
CA SER A 11 -2.77 1.87 -23.92
C SER A 11 -2.05 0.60 -24.36
N SER A 12 -0.72 0.66 -24.43
CA SER A 12 0.11 -0.54 -24.45
C SER A 12 -0.06 -1.22 -23.10
N VAL A 13 -1.02 -2.14 -23.02
CA VAL A 13 -1.10 -3.11 -21.93
C VAL A 13 0.10 -4.01 -22.13
N ARG A 14 1.22 -3.71 -21.46
CA ARG A 14 2.29 -4.69 -21.32
C ARG A 14 1.67 -5.89 -20.60
N PRO A 15 1.72 -7.11 -21.17
CA PRO A 15 1.30 -8.29 -20.45
C PRO A 15 2.17 -8.37 -19.19
N TRP A 16 1.50 -8.30 -18.03
CA TRP A 16 2.06 -8.58 -16.72
C TRP A 16 2.76 -9.94 -16.78
N THR A 17 4.06 -9.92 -17.01
CA THR A 17 4.93 -11.09 -16.87
C THR A 17 5.41 -11.03 -15.42
N PRO A 18 5.04 -12.01 -14.58
CA PRO A 18 5.39 -12.00 -13.17
C PRO A 18 6.90 -11.90 -13.04
N ARG A 19 7.38 -10.86 -12.36
CA ARG A 19 8.83 -10.65 -12.22
C ARG A 19 9.34 -11.60 -11.16
N LEU A 20 9.92 -12.71 -11.59
CA LEU A 20 10.66 -13.59 -10.69
C LEU A 20 11.95 -12.86 -10.25
N ALA A 21 12.22 -12.88 -8.95
CA ALA A 21 13.46 -12.40 -8.36
C ALA A 21 14.29 -13.59 -7.91
N LEU A 22 15.59 -13.56 -8.24
CA LEU A 22 16.54 -14.59 -7.82
C LEU A 22 17.49 -14.01 -6.78
N LEU A 23 17.50 -14.60 -5.59
CA LEU A 23 18.38 -14.25 -4.49
C LEU A 23 19.40 -15.37 -4.27
N VAL A 24 20.66 -15.01 -4.08
CA VAL A 24 21.70 -15.96 -3.71
C VAL A 24 21.61 -16.21 -2.21
N ARG A 25 21.39 -17.45 -1.79
CA ARG A 25 21.29 -17.83 -0.38
C ARG A 25 22.63 -18.31 0.16
N GLU A 26 23.30 -19.20 -0.58
CA GLU A 26 24.55 -19.83 -0.14
C GLU A 26 25.41 -20.19 -1.35
N ILE A 27 26.72 -19.99 -1.24
CA ILE A 27 27.70 -20.45 -2.22
C ILE A 27 28.71 -21.29 -1.45
N THR A 28 28.87 -22.54 -1.87
CA THR A 28 29.89 -23.44 -1.34
C THR A 28 30.94 -23.71 -2.42
N PRO A 29 32.03 -24.44 -2.11
CA PRO A 29 33.04 -24.78 -3.11
C PRO A 29 32.50 -25.64 -4.27
N VAL A 30 31.42 -26.40 -4.04
CA VAL A 30 30.88 -27.39 -5.01
C VAL A 30 29.40 -27.19 -5.35
N SER A 31 28.71 -26.25 -4.71
CA SER A 31 27.30 -25.96 -4.95
C SER A 31 26.97 -24.48 -4.81
N ALA A 32 25.85 -24.07 -5.38
CA ALA A 32 25.26 -22.75 -5.19
C ALA A 32 23.75 -22.89 -5.01
N THR A 33 23.22 -22.23 -3.98
CA THR A 33 21.81 -22.26 -3.61
C THR A 33 21.18 -20.90 -3.85
N PHE A 34 20.09 -20.91 -4.60
CA PHE A 34 19.31 -19.72 -4.94
C PHE A 34 17.90 -19.85 -4.39
N VAL A 35 17.29 -18.72 -4.05
CA VAL A 35 15.88 -18.59 -3.72
C VAL A 35 15.21 -17.80 -4.84
N LEU A 36 14.18 -18.38 -5.43
CA LEU A 36 13.35 -17.76 -6.45
C LEU A 36 12.05 -17.31 -5.78
N SER A 37 11.76 -16.02 -5.83
CA SER A 37 10.55 -15.42 -5.23
C SER A 37 9.75 -14.66 -6.28
N SER A 38 8.43 -14.67 -6.18
CA SER A 38 7.54 -13.87 -7.04
C SER A 38 7.43 -12.44 -6.48
N LEU A 39 7.82 -11.42 -7.25
CA LEU A 39 7.86 -10.03 -6.77
C LEU A 39 6.48 -9.34 -6.70
N ASP A 40 5.41 -10.03 -7.09
CA ASP A 40 4.08 -9.44 -7.25
C ASP A 40 3.38 -9.12 -5.90
N HIS A 41 3.91 -9.60 -4.76
CA HIS A 41 3.30 -9.39 -3.43
C HIS A 41 3.78 -8.14 -2.67
N VAL A 42 4.83 -7.46 -3.12
CA VAL A 42 5.46 -6.38 -2.33
C VAL A 42 4.83 -4.99 -2.57
N LEU A 43 3.98 -4.83 -3.60
CA LEU A 43 3.50 -3.51 -4.02
C LEU A 43 2.00 -3.23 -3.86
N ASP A 44 1.18 -4.20 -3.43
CA ASP A 44 -0.28 -4.01 -3.27
C ASP A 44 -0.75 -3.81 -1.82
N GLY A 45 0.19 -3.68 -0.87
CA GLY A 45 -0.13 -3.32 0.51
C GLY A 45 -0.19 -1.81 0.69
N ASP A 46 -1.27 -1.16 0.23
CA ASP A 46 -1.86 0.09 0.78
C ASP A 46 -2.61 0.90 -0.30
N ASP A 47 -3.75 0.42 -0.83
CA ASP A 47 -4.88 1.30 -1.17
C ASP A 47 -6.13 0.51 -1.54
N SER A 48 -7.21 0.64 -0.76
CA SER A 48 -8.62 0.72 -1.17
C SER A 48 -9.59 -0.04 -0.29
N ASP A 49 -9.92 0.56 0.86
CA ASP A 49 -11.29 0.56 1.37
C ASP A 49 -12.19 1.35 0.40
N ARG A 50 -12.65 0.73 -0.68
CA ARG A 50 -13.75 1.27 -1.48
C ARG A 50 -14.67 0.18 -1.99
N ALA A 51 -15.62 -0.17 -1.13
CA ALA A 51 -16.75 -1.04 -1.42
C ALA A 51 -17.52 -0.57 -2.67
N GLY A 52 -17.47 -1.40 -3.72
CA GLY A 52 -18.32 -1.31 -4.91
C GLY A 52 -18.67 -2.73 -5.35
N PRO A 53 -19.95 -3.14 -5.40
CA PRO A 53 -20.31 -4.52 -5.66
C PRO A 53 -20.65 -4.69 -7.14
N SER A 54 -19.72 -5.12 -8.00
CA SER A 54 -20.10 -5.68 -9.32
C SER A 54 -18.97 -6.46 -10.00
N GLN A 55 -19.34 -7.65 -10.49
CA GLN A 55 -18.74 -8.44 -11.57
C GLN A 55 -17.57 -9.40 -11.26
N ILE A 56 -17.97 -10.67 -11.18
CA ILE A 56 -17.16 -11.87 -11.20
C ILE A 56 -16.45 -11.97 -12.56
N HIS A 57 -15.20 -11.51 -12.63
CA HIS A 57 -14.22 -12.06 -13.56
C HIS A 57 -13.39 -13.11 -12.81
N LYS A 58 -13.75 -14.38 -12.98
CA LYS A 58 -12.84 -15.50 -12.69
C LYS A 58 -11.71 -15.45 -13.73
N HIS A 59 -10.51 -15.81 -13.32
CA HIS A 59 -9.25 -15.90 -14.10
C HIS A 59 -8.37 -14.64 -14.10
N SER A 60 -7.71 -14.40 -12.97
CA SER A 60 -6.28 -14.03 -12.92
C SER A 60 -5.85 -13.99 -11.45
N GLY A 61 -5.85 -15.15 -10.79
CA GLY A 61 -5.09 -15.26 -9.55
C GLY A 61 -3.60 -15.08 -9.84
N PRO A 62 -2.79 -14.64 -8.87
CA PRO A 62 -1.34 -14.61 -9.00
C PRO A 62 -0.86 -15.99 -9.48
N LEU A 63 -0.01 -16.01 -10.51
CA LEU A 63 0.54 -17.26 -11.04
C LEU A 63 1.42 -17.90 -9.95
N SER A 64 1.01 -19.04 -9.40
CA SER A 64 1.81 -19.79 -8.43
C SER A 64 3.15 -20.20 -9.06
N ILE A 65 4.23 -20.14 -8.27
CA ILE A 65 5.56 -20.53 -8.73
C ILE A 65 5.57 -22.01 -9.17
N SER A 66 4.75 -22.85 -8.53
CA SER A 66 4.52 -24.24 -8.92
C SER A 66 4.03 -24.38 -10.36
N ASP A 67 3.12 -23.51 -10.81
CA ASP A 67 2.59 -23.52 -12.18
C ASP A 67 3.60 -23.00 -13.21
N LEU A 68 4.47 -22.07 -12.82
CA LEU A 68 5.54 -21.54 -13.67
C LEU A 68 6.64 -22.60 -13.86
N LEU A 69 7.07 -23.24 -12.77
CA LEU A 69 8.16 -24.22 -12.78
C LEU A 69 7.71 -25.59 -13.31
N GLY A 70 6.43 -25.95 -13.19
CA GLY A 70 5.86 -27.17 -13.75
C GLY A 70 6.02 -27.29 -15.28
N LYS A 71 6.27 -26.17 -15.96
CA LYS A 71 6.55 -26.12 -17.41
C LYS A 71 8.02 -26.32 -17.77
N GLY A 72 8.89 -26.41 -16.76
CA GLY A 72 10.32 -26.71 -16.88
C GLY A 72 11.22 -25.51 -16.57
N LEU A 73 12.26 -25.76 -15.78
CA LEU A 73 13.36 -24.83 -15.49
C LEU A 73 14.57 -25.22 -16.34
N SER A 74 15.11 -24.28 -17.10
CA SER A 74 16.37 -24.42 -17.83
C SER A 74 17.47 -23.67 -17.09
N VAL A 75 18.52 -24.39 -16.69
CA VAL A 75 19.69 -23.81 -16.04
C VAL A 75 20.87 -23.94 -16.98
N LYS A 76 21.56 -22.82 -17.25
CA LYS A 76 22.82 -22.80 -17.98
C LYS A 76 23.93 -22.30 -17.08
N VAL A 77 25.08 -22.96 -17.16
CA VAL A 77 26.32 -22.57 -16.48
C VAL A 77 27.36 -22.33 -17.56
N ASN A 78 27.90 -21.12 -17.65
CA ASN A 78 28.81 -20.67 -18.70
C ASN A 78 28.27 -20.91 -20.12
N ASN A 79 26.99 -20.59 -20.34
CA ASN A 79 26.24 -20.82 -21.59
C ASN A 79 26.04 -22.30 -21.99
N ALA A 80 26.45 -23.26 -21.17
CA ALA A 80 26.19 -24.68 -21.39
C ALA A 80 25.01 -25.15 -20.50
N PRO A 81 24.09 -25.99 -21.01
CA PRO A 81 23.01 -26.52 -20.18
C PRO A 81 23.56 -27.36 -19.03
N TRP A 82 23.03 -27.16 -17.84
CA TRP A 82 23.49 -27.82 -16.62
C TRP A 82 22.40 -28.75 -16.07
N GLN A 83 22.73 -30.03 -15.94
CA GLN A 83 21.77 -31.07 -15.53
C GLN A 83 21.75 -31.32 -14.02
N ARG A 84 22.79 -30.88 -13.30
CA ARG A 84 22.95 -31.14 -11.86
C ARG A 84 22.26 -30.05 -11.04
N VAL A 85 20.93 -30.06 -11.08
CA VAL A 85 20.06 -29.10 -10.40
C VAL A 85 19.03 -29.85 -9.56
N VAL A 86 18.89 -29.47 -8.29
CA VAL A 86 17.78 -29.88 -7.42
C VAL A 86 16.90 -28.66 -7.18
N MET A 87 15.60 -28.86 -7.20
CA MET A 87 14.63 -27.81 -6.96
C MET A 87 13.64 -28.28 -5.90
N HIS A 88 13.37 -27.42 -4.93
CA HIS A 88 12.38 -27.66 -3.89
C HIS A 88 11.46 -26.45 -3.84
N ILE A 89 10.16 -26.67 -3.97
CA ILE A 89 9.15 -25.62 -3.87
C ILE A 89 8.58 -25.72 -2.45
N ASP A 90 8.38 -24.58 -1.80
CA ASP A 90 7.75 -24.55 -0.50
C ASP A 90 6.24 -24.80 -0.64
N ASP A 91 5.78 -25.98 -0.22
CA ASP A 91 4.38 -26.42 -0.37
C ASP A 91 3.40 -25.55 0.45
N ASP A 92 3.87 -24.87 1.49
CA ASP A 92 3.03 -24.07 2.39
C ASP A 92 2.72 -22.67 1.83
N THR A 93 3.67 -22.08 1.10
CA THR A 93 3.57 -20.71 0.61
C THR A 93 3.41 -20.61 -0.89
N ASP A 94 3.90 -21.58 -1.69
CA ASP A 94 3.89 -21.55 -3.16
C ASP A 94 4.53 -20.27 -3.78
N GLU A 95 5.17 -19.45 -2.93
CA GLU A 95 5.72 -18.12 -3.20
C GLU A 95 7.26 -18.14 -3.24
N GLU A 96 7.88 -19.23 -2.77
CA GLU A 96 9.33 -19.42 -2.78
C GLU A 96 9.72 -20.80 -3.33
N ALA A 97 10.76 -20.81 -4.17
CA ALA A 97 11.40 -22.04 -4.62
C ALA A 97 12.92 -21.98 -4.39
N ILE A 98 13.48 -23.04 -3.81
CA ILE A 98 14.90 -23.22 -3.57
C ILE A 98 15.50 -24.01 -4.73
N VAL A 99 16.49 -23.42 -5.41
CA VAL A 99 17.21 -24.04 -6.53
C VAL A 99 18.66 -24.26 -6.12
N ILE A 100 19.10 -25.52 -6.10
CA ILE A 100 20.45 -25.93 -5.73
C ILE A 100 21.18 -26.46 -6.96
N LEU A 101 22.23 -25.78 -7.40
CA LEU A 101 23.15 -26.28 -8.42
C LEU A 101 24.31 -26.98 -7.72
N TYR A 102 24.62 -28.21 -8.13
CA TYR A 102 25.71 -28.99 -7.53
C TYR A 102 26.70 -29.49 -8.58
N GLY A 103 27.90 -29.88 -8.12
CA GLY A 103 28.99 -30.33 -8.98
C GLY A 103 29.76 -29.20 -9.65
N LEU A 104 29.75 -28.00 -9.05
CA LEU A 104 30.65 -26.91 -9.42
C LEU A 104 32.08 -27.25 -8.97
N LEU A 105 33.07 -26.68 -9.64
CA LEU A 105 34.47 -26.79 -9.22
C LEU A 105 34.80 -25.64 -8.28
N PRO A 106 35.62 -25.89 -7.24
CA PRO A 106 36.04 -24.84 -6.31
C PRO A 106 36.91 -23.79 -7.01
N ALA A 107 36.93 -22.59 -6.45
CA ALA A 107 37.75 -21.46 -6.91
C ALA A 107 37.55 -21.12 -8.41
N ARG A 108 36.34 -21.34 -8.95
CA ARG A 108 36.00 -20.98 -10.33
C ARG A 108 34.85 -19.98 -10.37
N GLN A 109 34.97 -19.06 -11.30
CA GLN A 109 33.89 -18.13 -11.62
C GLN A 109 32.92 -18.79 -12.60
N TYR A 110 31.63 -18.72 -12.28
CA TYR A 110 30.55 -19.26 -13.07
C TYR A 110 29.55 -18.15 -13.43
N ASP A 111 29.12 -18.16 -14.68
CA ASP A 111 28.01 -17.35 -15.18
C ASP A 111 26.76 -18.23 -15.24
N ILE A 112 25.78 -17.97 -14.38
CA ILE A 112 24.60 -18.81 -14.22
C ILE A 112 23.41 -18.06 -14.78
N GLU A 113 22.70 -18.71 -15.69
CA GLU A 113 21.48 -18.22 -16.31
C GLU A 113 20.35 -19.21 -15.99
N LEU A 114 19.29 -18.74 -15.35
CA LEU A 114 18.08 -19.49 -15.07
C LEU A 114 16.96 -18.93 -15.95
N ALA A 115 16.39 -19.79 -16.79
CA ALA A 115 15.28 -19.42 -17.67
C ALA A 115 14.12 -20.40 -17.45
N VAL A 116 12.90 -19.87 -17.28
CA VAL A 116 11.69 -20.69 -17.22
C VAL A 116 11.23 -20.96 -18.65
N VAL A 117 11.04 -22.23 -19.03
CA VAL A 117 10.82 -22.63 -20.44
C VAL A 117 9.52 -22.05 -21.04
N ALA A 118 8.60 -21.59 -20.20
CA ALA A 118 7.28 -21.11 -20.62
C ALA A 118 7.07 -19.59 -20.65
N GLY A 119 8.09 -18.80 -20.30
CA GLY A 119 8.05 -17.34 -20.38
C GLY A 119 9.45 -16.84 -20.72
N GLU A 120 9.57 -15.79 -21.52
CA GLU A 120 10.86 -15.25 -21.98
C GLU A 120 11.71 -14.61 -20.85
N ASP A 121 11.41 -14.92 -19.60
CA ASP A 121 12.09 -14.40 -18.42
C ASP A 121 13.32 -15.26 -18.12
N SER A 122 14.48 -14.73 -18.53
CA SER A 122 15.80 -15.26 -18.19
C SER A 122 16.45 -14.36 -17.13
N ILE A 123 16.80 -14.93 -15.99
CA ILE A 123 17.52 -14.27 -14.91
C ILE A 123 18.98 -14.74 -14.96
N ARG A 124 19.91 -13.79 -15.06
CA ARG A 124 21.35 -14.09 -15.14
C ARG A 124 22.10 -13.50 -13.94
N GLY A 125 22.90 -14.34 -13.29
CA GLY A 125 23.76 -13.98 -12.17
C GLY A 125 25.17 -14.52 -12.34
N LYS A 126 26.18 -13.75 -11.91
CA LYS A 126 27.59 -14.21 -11.88
C LYS A 126 27.97 -14.57 -10.45
N ILE A 127 28.49 -15.77 -10.25
CA ILE A 127 28.97 -16.23 -8.95
C ILE A 127 30.43 -16.69 -9.04
N THR A 128 31.14 -16.67 -7.92
CA THR A 128 32.48 -17.25 -7.79
C THR A 128 32.43 -18.23 -6.63
N THR A 129 32.75 -19.51 -6.88
CA THR A 129 32.84 -20.50 -5.81
C THR A 129 34.06 -20.20 -4.94
N GLU A 130 33.90 -20.24 -3.63
CA GLU A 130 35.00 -20.06 -2.69
C GLU A 130 35.98 -21.24 -2.80
N PRO A 131 37.30 -21.02 -2.65
CA PRO A 131 38.23 -22.11 -2.41
C PRO A 131 37.84 -22.76 -1.09
N GLY A 132 37.65 -24.08 -1.08
CA GLY A 132 37.36 -24.83 0.14
C GLY A 132 38.41 -24.49 1.20
N SER A 133 38.02 -23.62 2.13
CA SER A 133 38.81 -23.36 3.31
C SER A 133 38.41 -24.48 4.24
N ASP A 134 39.19 -25.57 4.22
CA ASP A 134 39.07 -26.65 5.19
C ASP A 134 39.31 -26.03 6.57
N SER A 135 38.25 -25.51 7.18
CA SER A 135 38.20 -25.21 8.61
C SER A 135 37.97 -26.52 9.35
N ASP A 136 38.96 -27.42 9.25
CA ASP A 136 39.29 -28.28 10.37
C ASP A 136 40.10 -27.42 11.33
N ASP A 137 39.43 -27.01 12.40
CA ASP A 137 39.96 -26.29 13.54
C ASP A 137 40.93 -27.22 14.30
N VAL A 138 42.10 -27.47 13.71
CA VAL A 138 43.26 -28.03 14.39
C VAL A 138 44.20 -26.89 14.72
N ASN A 139 44.02 -26.40 15.94
CA ASN A 139 44.99 -25.70 16.77
C ASN A 139 46.46 -25.83 16.27
N PRO A 140 47.09 -24.74 15.78
CA PRO A 140 48.52 -24.69 15.61
C PRO A 140 49.13 -23.89 16.77
N ASP A 141 49.38 -24.58 17.88
CA ASP A 141 50.43 -24.17 18.82
C ASP A 141 51.75 -24.72 18.26
N THR A 142 52.21 -24.13 17.16
CA THR A 142 53.50 -24.45 16.55
C THR A 142 54.16 -23.14 16.13
N GLU A 143 55.08 -22.68 16.97
CA GLU A 143 56.12 -21.72 16.62
C GLU A 143 56.81 -22.20 15.34
N VAL A 144 56.75 -21.40 14.27
CA VAL A 144 57.56 -21.64 13.07
C VAL A 144 58.67 -20.60 13.05
N GLU A 145 59.86 -21.10 13.40
CA GLU A 145 61.15 -20.49 13.11
C GLU A 145 61.31 -20.15 11.62
N GLU A 146 61.99 -19.03 11.40
CA GLU A 146 62.86 -18.70 10.25
C GLU A 146 62.65 -19.49 8.94
N ASP A 147 61.89 -18.89 8.03
CA ASP A 147 61.91 -19.25 6.62
C ASP A 147 63.21 -18.72 5.98
N ALA A 148 64.17 -19.63 5.79
CA ALA A 148 65.40 -19.40 5.06
C ALA A 148 65.11 -19.26 3.55
N PRO A 149 65.80 -18.34 2.83
CA PRO A 149 65.60 -18.20 1.39
C PRO A 149 66.17 -19.39 0.63
N ILE A 150 65.28 -20.16 -0.01
CA ILE A 150 65.60 -21.23 -0.95
C ILE A 150 66.25 -20.61 -2.20
N LEU A 151 67.58 -20.67 -2.26
CA LEU A 151 68.36 -20.39 -3.48
C LEU A 151 68.11 -21.49 -4.52
N PRO A 152 67.88 -21.16 -5.80
CA PRO A 152 67.86 -22.15 -6.87
C PRO A 152 69.29 -22.67 -7.10
N THR A 153 69.58 -23.84 -6.57
CA THR A 153 70.81 -24.59 -6.88
C THR A 153 70.67 -25.15 -8.30
N VAL A 154 71.15 -24.38 -9.26
CA VAL A 154 71.40 -24.86 -10.63
C VAL A 154 72.66 -25.71 -10.58
N GLN A 155 72.48 -27.02 -10.67
CA GLN A 155 73.59 -27.98 -10.80
C GLN A 155 74.37 -27.68 -12.09
N PRO A 156 75.70 -27.50 -12.05
CA PRO A 156 76.52 -27.57 -13.24
C PRO A 156 76.71 -29.05 -13.60
N LEU A 157 76.26 -29.41 -14.80
CA LEU A 157 76.56 -30.68 -15.46
C LEU A 157 78.08 -30.91 -15.46
N THR A 158 78.46 -32.03 -14.86
CA THR A 158 79.79 -32.61 -14.91
C THR A 158 80.19 -32.93 -16.36
N PRO A 159 81.29 -32.40 -16.90
CA PRO A 159 81.87 -32.96 -18.12
C PRO A 159 82.52 -34.31 -17.78
N ALA A 160 82.16 -35.32 -18.57
CA ALA A 160 82.70 -36.67 -18.50
C ALA A 160 84.23 -36.67 -18.55
N VAL A 161 84.86 -37.09 -17.46
CA VAL A 161 86.29 -37.38 -17.38
C VAL A 161 86.55 -38.71 -18.08
N THR A 162 87.00 -38.63 -19.33
CA THR A 162 87.60 -39.77 -20.04
C THR A 162 88.95 -40.08 -19.39
N ARG A 163 89.11 -41.30 -18.87
CA ARG A 163 90.39 -41.85 -18.40
C ARG A 163 91.41 -41.89 -19.55
N PRO A 164 92.65 -41.43 -19.36
CA PRO A 164 93.78 -41.97 -20.09
C PRO A 164 94.55 -42.98 -19.24
N ALA A 165 95.05 -43.96 -19.98
CA ALA A 165 95.93 -45.06 -19.64
C ALA A 165 96.93 -44.86 -18.47
N THR A 166 96.97 -45.91 -17.63
CA THR A 166 98.15 -46.67 -17.21
C THR A 166 99.51 -45.95 -17.16
N PRO A 167 100.10 -45.72 -15.97
CA PRO A 167 101.45 -45.20 -15.85
C PRO A 167 102.51 -46.27 -16.16
N SER A 168 103.42 -45.93 -17.07
CA SER A 168 104.71 -46.59 -17.34
C SER A 168 105.72 -46.25 -16.23
N PRO A 169 106.80 -47.03 -16.02
CA PRO A 169 107.69 -46.92 -14.86
C PRO A 169 108.57 -45.65 -14.89
N PRO A 170 109.16 -45.26 -13.74
CA PRO A 170 109.67 -43.91 -13.50
C PRO A 170 111.00 -43.67 -14.20
N ASP A 171 111.01 -42.72 -15.15
CA ASP A 171 112.24 -42.11 -15.65
C ASP A 171 112.75 -41.04 -14.66
N PRO A 172 114.08 -40.91 -14.47
CA PRO A 172 114.67 -40.00 -13.50
C PRO A 172 114.35 -38.53 -13.86
N PRO A 173 114.07 -37.67 -12.86
CA PRO A 173 113.64 -36.31 -13.09
C PRO A 173 114.71 -35.54 -13.88
N ARG A 174 114.33 -35.05 -15.07
CA ARG A 174 115.14 -34.04 -15.76
C ARG A 174 115.30 -32.85 -14.81
N PRO A 175 116.52 -32.35 -14.57
CA PRO A 175 116.70 -31.18 -13.71
C PRO A 175 115.99 -30.00 -14.37
N VAL A 176 114.97 -29.48 -13.69
CA VAL A 176 114.23 -28.28 -14.10
C VAL A 176 115.25 -27.21 -14.43
N THR A 177 115.23 -26.76 -15.68
CA THR A 177 116.15 -25.70 -16.09
C THR A 177 115.74 -24.41 -15.39
N VAL A 178 116.72 -23.55 -15.08
CA VAL A 178 116.47 -22.30 -14.34
C VAL A 178 115.42 -21.43 -15.07
N GLU A 179 115.39 -21.50 -16.39
CA GLU A 179 114.46 -20.78 -17.26
C GLU A 179 113.01 -21.26 -17.10
N GLU A 180 112.77 -22.58 -17.07
CA GLU A 180 111.43 -23.14 -16.83
C GLU A 180 110.89 -22.71 -15.46
N ARG A 181 111.75 -22.71 -14.43
CA ARG A 181 111.38 -22.22 -13.10
C ARG A 181 111.04 -20.73 -13.12
N ALA A 182 111.78 -19.89 -13.84
CA ALA A 182 111.47 -18.47 -13.99
C ALA A 182 110.11 -18.26 -14.68
N SER A 183 109.84 -19.00 -15.77
CA SER A 183 108.54 -18.95 -16.46
C SER A 183 107.37 -19.38 -15.56
N HIS A 184 107.57 -20.41 -14.72
CA HIS A 184 106.57 -20.87 -13.76
C HIS A 184 106.26 -19.80 -12.72
N LEU A 185 107.29 -19.17 -12.14
CA LEU A 185 107.11 -18.08 -11.17
C LEU A 185 106.42 -16.86 -11.78
N LEU A 186 106.73 -16.51 -13.03
CA LEU A 186 106.04 -15.41 -13.73
C LEU A 186 104.58 -15.74 -14.01
N HIS A 187 104.28 -16.98 -14.40
CA HIS A 187 102.91 -17.45 -14.58
C HIS A 187 102.15 -17.41 -13.25
N GLU A 188 102.75 -17.92 -12.17
CA GLU A 188 102.17 -17.93 -10.83
C GLU A 188 101.90 -16.50 -10.32
N LEU A 189 102.82 -15.57 -10.58
CA LEU A 189 102.61 -14.14 -10.30
C LEU A 189 101.44 -13.59 -11.10
N ALA A 190 101.37 -13.87 -12.40
CA ALA A 190 100.26 -13.44 -13.26
C ALA A 190 98.91 -14.04 -12.81
N THR A 191 98.87 -15.30 -12.35
CA THR A 191 97.66 -15.92 -11.80
C THR A 191 97.24 -15.26 -10.49
N LEU A 192 98.19 -15.00 -9.58
CA LEU A 192 97.91 -14.31 -8.32
C LEU A 192 97.41 -12.87 -8.56
N ASP A 193 97.96 -12.17 -9.54
CA ASP A 193 97.49 -10.84 -9.92
C ASP A 193 96.08 -10.88 -10.52
N ALA A 194 95.77 -11.86 -11.37
CA ALA A 194 94.42 -12.05 -11.91
C ALA A 194 93.40 -12.37 -10.80
N GLU A 195 93.77 -13.23 -9.85
CA GLU A 195 92.94 -13.54 -8.68
C GLU A 195 92.74 -12.31 -7.80
N ARG A 196 93.80 -11.54 -7.52
CA ARG A 196 93.71 -10.29 -6.77
C ARG A 196 92.75 -9.31 -7.42
N LEU A 197 92.83 -9.12 -8.74
CA LEU A 197 91.91 -8.24 -9.47
C LEU A 197 90.47 -8.76 -9.45
N SER A 198 90.27 -10.08 -9.54
CA SER A 198 88.97 -10.73 -9.39
C SER A 198 88.36 -10.49 -8.00
N LEU A 199 89.13 -10.68 -6.93
CA LEU A 199 88.69 -10.43 -5.55
C LEU A 199 88.35 -8.96 -5.32
N ILE A 200 89.16 -8.03 -5.83
CA ILE A 200 88.86 -6.58 -5.76
C ILE A 200 87.55 -6.27 -6.49
N THR A 201 87.31 -6.89 -7.64
CA THR A 201 86.08 -6.71 -8.42
C THR A 201 84.87 -7.26 -7.66
N ARG A 202 84.97 -8.47 -7.09
CA ARG A 202 83.92 -9.07 -6.24
C ARG A 202 83.61 -8.23 -5.02
N LEU A 203 84.64 -7.71 -4.34
CA LEU A 203 84.47 -6.86 -3.17
C LEU A 203 83.77 -5.54 -3.53
N LYS A 204 84.14 -4.91 -4.65
CA LYS A 204 83.45 -3.70 -5.16
C LYS A 204 82.00 -4.00 -5.55
N ALA A 205 81.73 -5.14 -6.19
CA ALA A 205 80.38 -5.56 -6.56
C ALA A 205 79.52 -5.81 -5.32
N SER A 206 80.03 -6.55 -4.33
CA SER A 206 79.35 -6.81 -3.06
C SER A 206 79.04 -5.52 -2.29
N ARG A 207 79.95 -4.56 -2.23
CA ARG A 207 79.68 -3.24 -1.60
C ARG A 207 78.57 -2.48 -2.30
N ARG A 208 78.56 -2.46 -3.64
CA ARG A 208 77.50 -1.81 -4.42
C ARG A 208 76.15 -2.51 -4.22
N GLU A 209 76.15 -3.83 -4.16
CA GLU A 209 74.93 -4.61 -3.95
C GLU A 209 74.36 -4.42 -2.55
N SER A 210 75.21 -4.42 -1.52
CA SER A 210 74.80 -4.06 -0.15
C SER A 210 74.19 -2.66 -0.08
N GLN A 211 74.79 -1.67 -0.74
CA GLN A 211 74.22 -0.30 -0.79
C GLN A 211 72.86 -0.25 -1.51
N ARG A 212 72.66 -1.05 -2.58
CA ARG A 212 71.37 -1.15 -3.26
C ARG A 212 70.32 -1.82 -2.39
N ALA A 213 70.69 -2.90 -1.71
CA ALA A 213 69.80 -3.60 -0.78
C ALA A 213 69.38 -2.66 0.37
N ASP A 214 70.31 -1.90 0.96
CA ASP A 214 69.99 -0.92 2.00
C ASP A 214 69.05 0.18 1.48
N ALA A 215 69.27 0.68 0.26
CA ALA A 215 68.39 1.66 -0.36
C ALA A 215 66.99 1.08 -0.63
N ALA A 216 66.91 -0.19 -1.07
CA ALA A 216 65.65 -0.90 -1.29
C ALA A 216 64.88 -1.06 0.04
N LEU A 217 65.52 -1.54 1.09
CA LEU A 217 64.92 -1.69 2.42
C LEU A 217 64.41 -0.36 2.99
N ARG A 218 65.15 0.73 2.80
CA ARG A 218 64.68 2.07 3.20
C ARG A 218 63.41 2.48 2.45
N SER A 219 63.37 2.26 1.14
CA SER A 219 62.19 2.56 0.33
C SER A 219 60.97 1.70 0.71
N GLU A 220 61.19 0.44 1.07
CA GLU A 220 60.16 -0.47 1.55
C GLU A 220 59.64 -0.05 2.93
N ILE A 221 60.51 0.30 3.88
CA ILE A 221 60.10 0.84 5.18
C ILE A 221 59.26 2.10 5.00
N GLU A 222 59.64 3.02 4.10
CA GLU A 222 58.83 4.19 3.80
C GLU A 222 57.48 3.83 3.15
N ALA A 223 57.45 2.85 2.25
CA ALA A 223 56.22 2.37 1.63
C ALA A 223 55.28 1.76 2.68
N LEU A 224 55.80 0.91 3.57
CA LEU A 224 55.06 0.29 4.67
C LEU A 224 54.55 1.33 5.67
N LYS A 225 55.35 2.37 5.99
CA LYS A 225 54.91 3.50 6.82
C LYS A 225 53.76 4.27 6.19
N ARG A 226 53.84 4.58 4.88
CA ARG A 226 52.73 5.25 4.17
C ARG A 226 51.48 4.37 4.11
N ALA A 227 51.65 3.06 3.91
CA ALA A 227 50.56 2.10 3.91
C ALA A 227 49.90 1.99 5.29
N SER A 228 50.68 1.92 6.36
CA SER A 228 50.15 1.83 7.74
C SER A 228 49.44 3.10 8.16
N GLU A 229 49.97 4.28 7.83
CA GLU A 229 49.29 5.55 8.09
C GLU A 229 47.96 5.67 7.33
N LYS A 230 47.93 5.23 6.07
CA LYS A 230 46.70 5.17 5.27
C LYS A 230 45.68 4.21 5.89
N SER A 231 46.12 3.05 6.38
CA SER A 231 45.26 2.08 7.07
C SER A 231 44.70 2.67 8.36
N ALA A 232 45.51 3.33 9.18
CA ALA A 232 45.07 3.97 10.42
C ALA A 232 43.99 5.03 10.19
N GLN A 233 44.10 5.81 9.11
CA GLN A 233 43.05 6.77 8.72
C GLN A 233 41.75 6.07 8.28
N ALA A 234 41.85 4.94 7.57
CA ALA A 234 40.68 4.16 7.18
C ALA A 234 39.97 3.58 8.42
N ASP A 235 40.73 3.03 9.38
CA ASP A 235 40.19 2.49 10.62
C ASP A 235 39.49 3.56 11.46
N GLN A 236 40.04 4.78 11.51
CA GLN A 236 39.40 5.91 12.18
C GLN A 236 38.03 6.22 11.57
N ARG A 237 37.91 6.22 10.24
CA ARG A 237 36.62 6.42 9.55
C ARG A 237 35.65 5.29 9.82
N THR A 238 36.12 4.04 9.83
CA THR A 238 35.29 2.87 10.15
C THR A 238 34.77 2.95 11.59
N ARG A 239 35.60 3.32 12.56
CA ARG A 239 35.17 3.53 13.95
C ARG A 239 34.14 4.66 14.07
N GLN A 240 34.31 5.76 13.35
CA GLN A 240 33.31 6.84 13.32
C GLN A 240 31.97 6.36 12.74
N LYS A 241 31.98 5.54 11.68
CA LYS A 241 30.77 4.93 11.12
C LYS A 241 30.09 4.02 12.14
N ILE A 242 30.86 3.19 12.84
CA ILE A 242 30.32 2.29 13.89
C ILE A 242 29.65 3.12 15.00
N LEU A 243 30.30 4.19 15.48
CA LEU A 243 29.73 5.06 16.51
C LEU A 243 28.45 5.77 16.02
N ALA A 244 28.43 6.25 14.78
CA ALA A 244 27.24 6.87 14.18
C ALA A 244 26.08 5.87 14.06
N LEU A 245 26.36 4.61 13.67
CA LEU A 245 25.37 3.55 13.63
C LEU A 245 24.85 3.19 15.03
N GLN A 246 25.72 3.13 16.04
CA GLN A 246 25.32 2.90 17.43
C GLN A 246 24.44 4.04 17.98
N GLU A 247 24.72 5.29 17.60
CA GLU A 247 23.86 6.41 17.98
C GLU A 247 22.51 6.35 17.25
N ALA A 248 22.51 5.98 15.97
CA ALA A 248 21.28 5.80 15.20
C ALA A 248 20.39 4.68 15.78
N THR A 249 20.95 3.53 16.17
CA THR A 249 20.18 2.46 16.82
C THR A 249 19.64 2.90 18.18
N LYS A 250 20.42 3.64 18.96
CA LYS A 250 19.94 4.21 20.24
C LYS A 250 18.76 5.17 20.03
N ARG A 251 18.82 6.03 19.02
CA ARG A 251 17.71 6.95 18.68
C ARG A 251 16.47 6.19 18.19
N LEU A 252 16.65 5.15 17.38
CA LEU A 252 15.54 4.31 16.91
C LEU A 252 14.84 3.59 18.06
N LEU A 253 15.60 3.04 19.01
CA LEU A 253 15.05 2.40 20.20
C LEU A 253 14.31 3.39 21.11
N ALA A 254 14.80 4.63 21.24
CA ALA A 254 14.09 5.66 21.99
C ALA A 254 12.76 6.03 21.31
N ALA A 255 12.77 6.17 19.97
CA ALA A 255 11.57 6.45 19.19
C ALA A 255 10.54 5.30 19.23
N SER A 256 10.99 4.03 19.26
CA SER A 256 10.08 2.89 19.39
C SER A 256 9.38 2.87 20.75
N VAL A 257 10.11 3.19 21.84
CA VAL A 257 9.52 3.30 23.17
C VAL A 257 8.47 4.42 23.24
N GLU A 258 8.76 5.58 22.64
CA GLU A 258 7.78 6.69 22.56
C GLU A 258 6.53 6.30 21.77
N ALA A 259 6.70 5.59 20.65
CA ALA A 259 5.58 5.07 19.87
C ALA A 259 4.73 4.09 20.68
N ASP A 260 5.34 3.16 21.42
CA ASP A 260 4.63 2.22 22.29
C ASP A 260 3.86 2.94 23.41
N GLU A 261 4.40 4.03 23.95
CA GLU A 261 3.69 4.87 24.93
C GLU A 261 2.46 5.55 24.31
N GLN A 262 2.57 6.06 23.07
CA GLN A 262 1.44 6.63 22.34
C GLN A 262 0.37 5.59 22.04
N VAL A 263 0.76 4.38 21.63
CA VAL A 263 -0.16 3.25 21.42
C VAL A 263 -0.93 2.96 22.71
N LYS A 264 -0.24 2.86 23.86
CA LYS A 264 -0.89 2.65 25.16
C LYS A 264 -1.87 3.75 25.53
N LEU A 265 -1.57 5.01 25.22
CA LEU A 265 -2.49 6.13 25.46
C LEU A 265 -3.74 6.03 24.60
N VAL A 266 -3.58 5.69 23.31
CA VAL A 266 -4.70 5.48 22.39
C VAL A 266 -5.55 4.30 22.83
N GLU A 267 -4.94 3.15 23.08
CA GLU A 267 -5.60 1.94 23.58
C GLU A 267 -6.33 2.19 24.91
N GLY A 268 -5.74 2.98 25.81
CA GLY A 268 -6.37 3.36 27.07
C GLY A 268 -7.61 4.26 26.91
N SER A 269 -7.65 5.08 25.85
CA SER A 269 -8.77 5.98 25.57
C SER A 269 -9.90 5.33 24.76
N LEU A 270 -9.59 4.28 24.02
CA LEU A 270 -10.51 3.52 23.17
C LEU A 270 -11.77 3.01 23.90
N PRO A 271 -11.70 2.33 25.06
CA PRO A 271 -12.89 1.82 25.74
C PRO A 271 -13.84 2.93 26.21
N GLN A 272 -13.31 4.10 26.57
CA GLN A 272 -14.14 5.24 26.95
C GLN A 272 -14.91 5.80 25.74
N LEU A 273 -14.27 5.82 24.57
CA LEU A 273 -14.90 6.27 23.33
C LEU A 273 -15.97 5.28 22.85
N GLU A 274 -15.70 3.98 22.96
CA GLU A 274 -16.68 2.92 22.67
C GLU A 274 -17.91 3.02 23.55
N GLU A 275 -17.74 3.24 24.87
CA GLU A 275 -18.87 3.41 25.78
C GLU A 275 -19.69 4.65 25.44
N ARG A 276 -19.04 5.77 25.08
CA ARG A 276 -19.74 6.96 24.60
C ARG A 276 -20.49 6.69 23.30
N SER A 277 -19.90 5.96 22.35
CA SER A 277 -20.57 5.56 21.10
C SER A 277 -21.82 4.75 21.42
N ARG A 278 -21.70 3.75 22.28
CA ARG A 278 -22.81 2.89 22.71
C ARG A 278 -23.96 3.68 23.36
N LEU A 279 -23.64 4.65 24.21
CA LEU A 279 -24.64 5.51 24.84
C LEU A 279 -25.37 6.38 23.80
N VAL A 280 -24.63 6.98 22.87
CA VAL A 280 -25.20 7.81 21.80
C VAL A 280 -26.06 6.96 20.85
N GLU A 281 -25.65 5.74 20.52
CA GLU A 281 -26.44 4.80 19.70
C GLU A 281 -27.76 4.43 20.39
N LEU A 282 -27.73 4.19 21.70
CA LEU A 282 -28.94 3.92 22.48
C LEU A 282 -29.89 5.13 22.51
N GLU A 283 -29.35 6.33 22.71
CA GLU A 283 -30.14 7.57 22.66
C GLU A 283 -30.74 7.81 21.28
N TYR A 284 -29.97 7.58 20.21
CA TYR A 284 -30.43 7.68 18.83
C TYR A 284 -31.56 6.69 18.55
N ALA A 285 -31.41 5.42 18.94
CA ALA A 285 -32.44 4.40 18.80
C ALA A 285 -33.73 4.80 19.53
N ARG A 286 -33.62 5.37 20.74
CA ARG A 286 -34.76 5.87 21.51
C ARG A 286 -35.48 7.01 20.80
N VAL A 287 -34.74 8.01 20.32
CA VAL A 287 -35.31 9.16 19.61
C VAL A 287 -35.95 8.72 18.30
N GLN A 288 -35.34 7.77 17.59
CA GLN A 288 -35.88 7.20 16.37
C GLN A 288 -37.21 6.48 16.63
N ALA A 289 -37.30 5.68 17.70
CA ALA A 289 -38.53 5.02 18.10
C ALA A 289 -39.65 6.02 18.42
N GLN A 290 -39.34 7.10 19.15
CA GLN A 290 -40.30 8.17 19.45
C GLN A 290 -40.75 8.90 18.18
N ALA A 291 -39.83 9.20 17.26
CA ALA A 291 -40.17 9.83 15.98
C ALA A 291 -41.10 8.94 15.15
N LEU A 292 -40.86 7.62 15.11
CA LEU A 292 -41.73 6.67 14.43
C LEU A 292 -43.12 6.60 15.08
N GLN A 293 -43.21 6.55 16.41
CA GLN A 293 -44.48 6.59 17.13
C GLN A 293 -45.27 7.86 16.80
N SER A 294 -44.63 9.02 16.87
CA SER A 294 -45.28 10.30 16.53
C SER A 294 -45.78 10.33 15.08
N ARG A 295 -45.03 9.72 14.14
CA ARG A 295 -45.44 9.64 12.73
C ARG A 295 -46.68 8.76 12.56
N VAL A 296 -46.76 7.64 13.27
CA VAL A 296 -47.93 6.76 13.25
C VAL A 296 -49.15 7.46 13.83
N GLU A 297 -49.01 8.14 14.98
CA GLU A 297 -50.10 8.92 15.59
C GLU A 297 -50.62 10.02 14.66
N VAL A 298 -49.72 10.74 14.00
CA VAL A 298 -50.10 11.77 13.01
C VAL A 298 -50.81 11.13 11.81
N GLU A 299 -50.34 9.99 11.31
CA GLU A 299 -50.99 9.29 10.19
C GLU A 299 -52.39 8.79 10.57
N GLU A 300 -52.58 8.28 11.79
CA GLU A 300 -53.88 7.86 12.30
C GLU A 300 -54.83 9.04 12.49
N ALA A 301 -54.34 10.16 13.04
CA ALA A 301 -55.12 11.40 13.16
C ALA A 301 -55.56 11.91 11.78
N VAL A 302 -54.65 11.96 10.81
CA VAL A 302 -54.97 12.36 9.42
C VAL A 302 -55.97 11.41 8.77
N LYS A 303 -55.85 10.09 8.99
CA LYS A 303 -56.85 9.11 8.52
C LYS A 303 -58.21 9.33 9.16
N GLY A 304 -58.25 9.62 10.47
CA GLY A 304 -59.48 9.96 11.20
C GLY A 304 -60.15 11.22 10.65
N ASP A 305 -59.37 12.28 10.45
CA ASP A 305 -59.84 13.54 9.86
C ASP A 305 -60.37 13.34 8.44
N ARG A 306 -59.67 12.54 7.63
CA ARG A 306 -60.10 12.19 6.28
C ARG A 306 -61.42 11.43 6.27
N ARG A 307 -61.65 10.53 7.23
CA ARG A 307 -62.94 9.82 7.38
C ARG A 307 -64.06 10.80 7.73
N ARG A 308 -63.85 11.66 8.74
CA ARG A 308 -64.82 12.68 9.16
C ARG A 308 -65.15 13.68 8.04
N ALA A 309 -64.14 14.11 7.29
CA ALA A 309 -64.33 14.98 6.13
C ALA A 309 -65.17 14.28 5.05
N GLY A 310 -64.88 13.01 4.74
CA GLY A 310 -65.68 12.23 3.79
C GLY A 310 -67.13 12.02 4.22
N GLU A 311 -67.39 11.82 5.52
CA GLU A 311 -68.75 11.77 6.08
C GLU A 311 -69.49 13.10 5.87
N LEU A 312 -68.88 14.24 6.22
CA LEU A 312 -69.45 15.57 6.03
C LEU A 312 -69.67 15.90 4.54
N GLU A 313 -68.75 15.53 3.66
CA GLU A 313 -68.92 15.67 2.20
C GLU A 313 -70.13 14.88 1.69
N SER A 314 -70.33 13.65 2.20
CA SER A 314 -71.49 12.83 1.84
C SER A 314 -72.81 13.43 2.35
N GLU A 315 -72.80 14.04 3.53
CA GLU A 315 -73.95 14.77 4.08
C GLU A 315 -74.26 16.02 3.25
N LEU A 316 -73.24 16.82 2.91
CA LEU A 316 -73.38 17.99 2.04
C LEU A 316 -73.94 17.60 0.67
N ALA A 317 -73.45 16.52 0.07
CA ALA A 317 -73.97 16.01 -1.19
C ALA A 317 -75.46 15.59 -1.07
N ALA A 318 -75.83 14.93 0.02
CA ALA A 318 -77.21 14.55 0.29
C ALA A 318 -78.14 15.77 0.48
N LEU A 319 -77.67 16.80 1.20
CA LEU A 319 -78.40 18.06 1.36
C LEU A 319 -78.51 18.83 0.04
N ASN A 320 -77.44 18.88 -0.75
CA ASN A 320 -77.45 19.52 -2.07
C ASN A 320 -78.45 18.84 -3.00
N HIS A 321 -78.47 17.50 -3.04
CA HIS A 321 -79.46 16.76 -3.84
C HIS A 321 -80.92 17.01 -3.39
N ARG A 322 -81.15 17.22 -2.08
CA ARG A 322 -82.48 17.63 -1.57
C ARG A 322 -82.83 19.05 -2.01
N LEU A 323 -81.88 19.98 -1.99
CA LEU A 323 -82.06 21.34 -2.50
C LEU A 323 -82.36 21.33 -4.01
N GLU A 324 -81.63 20.56 -4.80
CA GLU A 324 -81.91 20.36 -6.24
C GLU A 324 -83.32 19.83 -6.48
N LYS A 325 -83.80 18.89 -5.67
CA LYS A 325 -85.20 18.41 -5.76
C LYS A 325 -86.21 19.48 -5.42
N LEU A 326 -85.99 20.25 -4.35
CA LEU A 326 -86.90 21.32 -3.93
C LEU A 326 -86.91 22.49 -4.93
N THR A 327 -85.75 22.86 -5.47
CA THR A 327 -85.62 23.88 -6.50
C THR A 327 -86.30 23.42 -7.79
N HIS A 328 -86.12 22.18 -8.23
CA HIS A 328 -86.83 21.64 -9.39
C HIS A 328 -88.35 21.57 -9.19
N LYS A 329 -88.82 21.22 -7.97
CA LYS A 329 -90.25 21.30 -7.62
C LYS A 329 -90.77 22.73 -7.65
N LYS A 330 -90.01 23.68 -7.10
CA LYS A 330 -90.34 25.11 -7.14
C LYS A 330 -90.42 25.59 -8.59
N GLU A 331 -89.44 25.25 -9.41
CA GLU A 331 -89.40 25.58 -10.83
C GLU A 331 -90.65 25.04 -11.53
N LYS A 332 -90.96 23.74 -11.40
CA LYS A 332 -92.20 23.14 -11.93
C LYS A 332 -93.47 23.83 -11.46
N LEU A 333 -93.56 24.19 -10.18
CA LEU A 333 -94.71 24.91 -9.65
C LEU A 333 -94.83 26.29 -10.31
N VAL A 334 -93.71 27.01 -10.43
CA VAL A 334 -93.66 28.35 -11.03
C VAL A 334 -93.88 28.33 -12.55
N THR A 335 -93.32 27.36 -13.28
CA THR A 335 -93.39 27.31 -14.75
C THR A 335 -94.66 26.66 -15.27
N ASP A 336 -95.17 25.63 -14.58
CA ASP A 336 -96.27 24.82 -15.10
C ASP A 336 -97.56 25.19 -14.35
N THR A 337 -97.56 25.06 -13.02
CA THR A 337 -98.82 25.15 -12.24
C THR A 337 -99.33 26.57 -12.05
N VAL A 338 -98.46 27.54 -11.77
CA VAL A 338 -98.87 28.95 -11.57
C VAL A 338 -99.50 29.53 -12.83
N PRO A 339 -98.87 29.46 -14.02
CA PRO A 339 -99.49 29.99 -15.24
C PRO A 339 -100.73 29.20 -15.66
N GLU A 340 -100.82 27.90 -15.40
CA GLU A 340 -102.06 27.14 -15.61
C GLU A 340 -103.21 27.68 -14.73
N LEU A 341 -102.95 27.94 -13.44
CA LEU A 341 -103.92 28.53 -12.52
C LEU A 341 -104.26 29.99 -12.88
N GLU A 342 -103.28 30.79 -13.30
CA GLU A 342 -103.50 32.16 -13.78
C GLU A 342 -104.39 32.15 -15.03
N ASN A 343 -104.15 31.24 -15.97
CA ASN A 343 -104.99 31.07 -17.16
C ASN A 343 -106.42 30.64 -16.78
N GLN A 344 -106.57 29.72 -15.83
CA GLN A 344 -107.89 29.33 -15.31
C GLN A 344 -108.61 30.50 -14.63
N LEU A 345 -107.91 31.34 -13.88
CA LEU A 345 -108.46 32.56 -13.27
C LEU A 345 -108.88 33.58 -14.34
N VAL A 346 -108.08 33.76 -15.39
CA VAL A 346 -108.43 34.62 -16.52
C VAL A 346 -109.66 34.06 -17.27
N GLU A 347 -109.74 32.76 -17.49
CA GLU A 347 -110.92 32.12 -18.08
C GLU A 347 -112.16 32.27 -17.20
N LEU A 348 -112.05 32.05 -15.89
CA LEU A 348 -113.15 32.27 -14.95
C LEU A 348 -113.54 33.74 -14.89
N GLY A 349 -112.57 34.65 -14.91
CA GLY A 349 -112.81 36.10 -15.00
C GLY A 349 -113.55 36.47 -16.27
N LYS A 350 -113.16 35.92 -17.43
CA LYS A 350 -113.91 36.08 -18.70
C LYS A 350 -115.32 35.51 -18.59
N LYS A 351 -115.50 34.33 -17.99
CA LYS A 351 -116.83 33.73 -17.77
C LYS A 351 -117.69 34.59 -16.84
N ILE A 352 -117.12 35.17 -15.78
CA ILE A 352 -117.83 36.10 -14.89
C ILE A 352 -118.16 37.38 -15.64
N GLU A 353 -117.23 37.97 -16.39
CA GLU A 353 -117.48 39.16 -17.22
C GLU A 353 -118.55 38.86 -18.29
N GLU A 354 -118.59 37.65 -18.82
CA GLU A 354 -119.61 37.19 -19.79
C GLU A 354 -120.97 36.97 -19.11
N VAL A 355 -120.99 36.47 -17.87
CA VAL A 355 -122.20 36.40 -17.02
C VAL A 355 -122.69 37.79 -16.61
N GLU A 356 -121.79 38.74 -16.33
CA GLU A 356 -122.12 40.13 -16.01
C GLU A 356 -122.60 40.91 -17.25
N ARG A 357 -121.96 40.70 -18.40
CA ARG A 357 -122.32 41.31 -19.69
C ARG A 357 -123.61 40.72 -20.29
N SER A 358 -123.97 39.48 -19.93
CA SER A 358 -125.22 38.84 -20.33
C SER A 358 -126.44 39.21 -19.46
N GLY A 359 -126.28 40.12 -18.49
CA GLY A 359 -127.39 40.93 -17.98
C GLY A 359 -128.64 40.14 -17.60
N ASN A 360 -128.54 39.25 -16.61
CA ASN A 360 -129.70 38.64 -16.00
C ASN A 360 -129.44 38.32 -14.50
N PRO A 361 -130.12 38.97 -13.54
CA PRO A 361 -130.24 38.41 -12.18
C PRO A 361 -131.32 37.31 -12.24
N PRO A 362 -131.24 36.19 -11.47
CA PRO A 362 -131.85 36.21 -10.13
C PRO A 362 -131.42 35.11 -9.10
N LEU A 363 -131.66 35.43 -7.82
CA LEU A 363 -132.22 34.59 -6.74
C LEU A 363 -131.48 33.34 -6.17
N ALA A 364 -131.45 33.31 -4.83
CA ALA A 364 -131.04 32.25 -3.88
C ALA A 364 -131.94 30.98 -3.94
N PRO A 365 -131.96 30.05 -2.95
CA PRO A 365 -130.96 29.52 -1.98
C PRO A 365 -130.74 28.00 -2.22
N VAL A 366 -130.03 27.27 -1.34
CA VAL A 366 -130.26 25.85 -0.91
C VAL A 366 -128.97 25.27 -0.30
N ASN A 367 -129.07 24.99 1.01
CA ASN A 367 -128.24 24.04 1.75
C ASN A 367 -128.87 22.65 1.53
N PRO A 368 -128.13 21.53 1.36
CA PRO A 368 -127.84 20.72 2.55
C PRO A 368 -126.60 19.78 2.46
N THR A 369 -126.24 19.22 3.63
CA THR A 369 -125.69 17.86 3.87
C THR A 369 -124.21 17.53 3.62
N LEU A 370 -123.48 17.41 4.74
CA LEU A 370 -122.51 16.37 5.18
C LEU A 370 -122.06 15.30 4.17
N PRO A 371 -120.78 14.89 4.25
CA PRO A 371 -120.53 13.66 5.02
C PRO A 371 -119.39 13.79 6.04
N GLU A 372 -119.69 13.23 7.20
CA GLU A 372 -118.79 12.59 8.16
C GLU A 372 -117.78 11.69 7.42
N PHE A 373 -116.48 11.98 7.57
CA PHE A 373 -115.39 11.10 7.13
C PHE A 373 -114.43 10.89 8.30
N ASP A 374 -114.63 9.76 8.97
CA ASP A 374 -113.64 9.12 9.83
C ASP A 374 -112.44 8.69 8.98
N HIS A 375 -111.30 9.36 9.16
CA HIS A 375 -110.00 8.84 8.78
C HIS A 375 -108.99 9.05 9.90
N GLU A 376 -109.05 8.09 10.83
CA GLU A 376 -107.91 7.38 11.39
C GLU A 376 -106.64 7.46 10.53
N ALA A 377 -105.80 8.46 10.78
CA ALA A 377 -104.46 8.56 10.22
C ALA A 377 -103.47 8.80 11.36
N HIS A 378 -103.06 7.67 11.95
CA HIS A 378 -101.70 7.38 12.40
C HIS A 378 -100.75 8.59 12.35
N TYR A 379 -100.64 9.34 13.46
CA TYR A 379 -99.48 10.20 13.70
C TYR A 379 -98.26 9.28 13.88
N PRO A 380 -97.23 9.35 13.03
CA PRO A 380 -95.95 8.74 13.37
C PRO A 380 -95.32 9.59 14.46
N HIS A 381 -95.52 9.16 15.70
CA HIS A 381 -94.58 9.41 16.78
C HIS A 381 -93.21 8.87 16.35
N HIS A 382 -92.37 9.72 15.79
CA HIS A 382 -90.92 9.56 15.91
C HIS A 382 -90.38 10.72 16.73
N TYR A 383 -90.54 10.57 18.05
CA TYR A 383 -89.52 11.05 18.98
C TYR A 383 -88.23 10.30 18.67
N ALA A 384 -87.35 10.89 17.87
CA ALA A 384 -85.96 10.48 17.82
C ALA A 384 -85.16 11.46 18.68
N GLN A 385 -84.79 10.97 19.86
CA GLN A 385 -83.61 11.36 20.62
C GLN A 385 -82.52 11.95 19.70
N ASN A 386 -82.20 13.22 19.91
CA ASN A 386 -80.84 13.68 19.62
C ASN A 386 -80.39 14.64 20.71
N SER A 387 -79.98 14.05 21.83
CA SER A 387 -79.10 14.67 22.82
C SER A 387 -77.71 14.87 22.18
N GLY A 388 -77.53 15.99 21.48
CA GLY A 388 -76.21 16.48 21.13
C GLY A 388 -75.64 17.29 22.31
N PRO A 389 -74.44 16.98 22.82
CA PRO A 389 -73.88 17.66 23.98
C PRO A 389 -73.44 19.08 23.64
N TYR A 390 -73.66 19.98 24.59
CA TYR A 390 -73.15 21.35 24.67
C TYR A 390 -71.67 21.47 24.26
N PRO A 391 -71.27 22.56 23.58
CA PRO A 391 -69.86 22.93 23.52
C PRO A 391 -69.46 23.55 24.87
N ALA A 392 -68.69 22.82 25.66
CA ALA A 392 -68.02 23.39 26.82
C ALA A 392 -66.93 24.37 26.35
N GLN A 393 -67.10 25.63 26.73
CA GLN A 393 -66.02 26.59 26.80
C GLN A 393 -65.00 26.08 27.83
N HIS A 394 -63.77 25.80 27.39
CA HIS A 394 -62.60 25.88 28.24
C HIS A 394 -61.50 26.67 27.53
N SER A 395 -61.37 27.91 27.99
CA SER A 395 -60.11 28.63 28.05
C SER A 395 -59.08 27.78 28.79
N ASN A 396 -57.91 27.55 28.18
CA ASN A 396 -56.63 27.60 28.89
C ASN A 396 -55.47 27.82 27.91
N ASN A 397 -55.07 29.08 27.86
CA ASN A 397 -53.70 29.60 27.88
C ASN A 397 -52.57 28.55 27.86
N SER A 398 -51.76 28.55 26.80
CA SER A 398 -50.30 28.37 26.89
C SER A 398 -49.62 28.90 25.63
N ASN A 399 -48.85 29.97 25.84
CA ASN A 399 -47.81 30.51 24.97
C ASN A 399 -47.06 29.42 24.19
N ARG A 400 -47.01 29.55 22.85
CA ARG A 400 -45.84 29.15 22.07
C ARG A 400 -45.59 30.16 20.95
N PRO A 401 -44.36 30.70 20.83
CA PRO A 401 -44.01 31.66 19.80
C PRO A 401 -43.89 30.99 18.44
N LEU A 402 -44.38 31.68 17.41
CA LEU A 402 -44.04 31.45 16.02
C LEU A 402 -42.51 31.49 15.86
N GLN A 403 -41.91 30.37 15.49
CA GLN A 403 -40.58 30.37 14.89
C GLN A 403 -40.71 30.37 13.36
N PRO A 404 -39.82 31.09 12.65
CA PRO A 404 -39.86 31.16 11.20
C PRO A 404 -39.42 29.85 10.57
N ILE A 405 -39.98 29.59 9.40
CA ILE A 405 -39.58 28.55 8.44
C ILE A 405 -38.08 28.66 8.18
N GLY A 406 -37.31 27.78 8.83
CA GLY A 406 -35.89 27.58 8.62
C GLY A 406 -35.67 26.66 7.42
N ARG A 407 -34.95 27.17 6.42
CA ARG A 407 -34.36 26.40 5.32
C ARG A 407 -33.58 25.17 5.84
N PRO A 408 -33.52 24.07 5.08
CA PRO A 408 -32.55 23.01 5.34
C PRO A 408 -31.14 23.55 5.05
N THR A 409 -30.36 23.81 6.09
CA THR A 409 -28.91 23.99 5.98
C THR A 409 -28.27 22.61 5.85
N LEU A 410 -27.54 22.44 4.75
CA LEU A 410 -26.64 21.34 4.47
C LEU A 410 -25.67 21.10 5.65
N PRO A 411 -25.24 19.85 5.89
CA PRO A 411 -24.19 19.58 6.85
C PRO A 411 -22.89 20.28 6.42
N HIS A 412 -22.39 21.11 7.33
CA HIS A 412 -21.07 21.72 7.24
C HIS A 412 -20.04 20.59 7.22
N ILE A 413 -19.44 20.36 6.05
CA ILE A 413 -18.23 19.55 5.93
C ILE A 413 -17.19 20.24 6.81
N SER A 414 -16.75 19.53 7.85
CA SER A 414 -15.60 19.90 8.66
C SER A 414 -14.38 19.84 7.75
N THR A 415 -13.95 21.01 7.27
CA THR A 415 -12.65 21.19 6.63
C THR A 415 -11.57 20.90 7.66
N ARG A 416 -11.05 19.68 7.55
CA ARG A 416 -9.71 19.24 7.94
C ARG A 416 -8.71 20.43 7.87
N PRO A 417 -8.00 20.80 8.95
CA PRO A 417 -6.92 21.76 8.83
C PRO A 417 -5.80 21.13 8.00
N ALA A 418 -5.48 21.78 6.88
CA ALA A 418 -4.27 21.51 6.13
C ALA A 418 -3.05 21.83 7.01
N PRO A 419 -1.97 21.04 6.96
CA PRO A 419 -0.75 21.36 7.68
C PRO A 419 -0.17 22.67 7.12
N GLN A 420 -0.03 23.66 8.00
CA GLN A 420 0.76 24.85 7.72
C GLN A 420 2.20 24.43 7.46
N ASN A 421 2.63 24.68 6.24
CA ASN A 421 4.03 24.70 5.84
C ASN A 421 4.70 25.89 6.55
N GLU A 422 5.15 25.69 7.78
CA GLU A 422 6.07 26.61 8.45
C GLU A 422 7.44 26.50 7.77
N ARG A 423 7.60 27.32 6.72
CA ARG A 423 8.90 27.85 6.32
C ARG A 423 9.42 28.74 7.46
N MET A 424 10.11 28.15 8.43
CA MET A 424 11.05 28.91 9.25
C MET A 424 12.35 29.08 8.48
N ALA A 425 12.45 30.25 7.85
CA ALA A 425 13.71 30.87 7.54
C ALA A 425 14.39 31.27 8.87
N HIS A 426 15.38 30.49 9.30
CA HIS A 426 16.44 31.00 10.16
C HIS A 426 17.74 31.04 9.39
N GLY A 427 18.06 32.23 8.91
CA GLY A 427 19.40 32.60 8.56
C GLY A 427 20.27 32.79 9.81
N ARG A 428 21.58 32.62 9.58
CA ARG A 428 22.72 33.12 10.36
C ARG A 428 22.92 32.50 11.76
N ALA A 429 23.99 31.72 11.89
CA ALA A 429 25.27 32.28 12.34
C ALA A 429 26.36 31.20 12.28
N SER A 430 27.42 31.50 11.52
CA SER A 430 28.72 30.84 11.67
C SER A 430 29.38 31.32 12.97
N PRO A 431 30.04 30.44 13.75
CA PRO A 431 31.20 30.81 14.54
C PRO A 431 32.45 30.26 13.84
N ILE A 432 33.26 31.13 13.26
CA ILE A 432 34.51 31.63 13.84
C ILE A 432 35.48 30.47 14.12
N SER A 433 36.42 30.34 13.20
CA SER A 433 37.71 29.69 13.36
C SER A 433 38.40 30.22 14.61
N ALA A 434 38.63 29.36 15.61
CA ALA A 434 39.58 29.60 16.68
C ALA A 434 40.82 28.74 16.41
N THR A 435 41.79 29.36 15.74
CA THR A 435 43.17 28.90 15.64
C THR A 435 43.79 28.92 17.04
N SER A 436 43.86 27.77 17.69
CA SER A 436 44.66 27.59 18.90
C SER A 436 46.09 27.20 18.50
N MET A 437 46.95 28.23 18.37
CA MET A 437 48.40 28.06 18.46
C MET A 437 48.74 27.64 19.89
N THR A 438 49.12 26.38 20.07
CA THR A 438 49.93 25.99 21.23
C THR A 438 51.37 25.83 20.76
N GLY A 439 52.15 26.90 20.97
CA GLY A 439 53.60 26.83 20.91
C GLY A 439 54.12 25.93 22.01
N ARG A 440 54.88 24.90 21.62
CA ARG A 440 55.87 24.28 22.49
C ARG A 440 57.24 24.74 22.03
N TYR A 441 57.88 25.57 22.85
CA TYR A 441 59.32 25.75 22.81
C TYR A 441 60.01 24.52 23.44
N PRO A 442 61.22 24.17 22.96
CA PRO A 442 62.03 23.10 23.53
C PRO A 442 62.85 23.61 24.72
N LEU A 443 63.10 22.70 25.66
CA LEU A 443 64.27 22.69 26.54
C LEU A 443 65.03 21.40 26.30
#